data_AF-A0A0F9KQF3-F1
#
_entry.id   AF-A0A0F9KQF3-F1
#
_cell.length_a   1.000
_cell.length_b   1.000
_cell.length_c   1.000
_cell.angle_alpha   90.00
_cell.angle_beta   90.00
_cell.angle_gamma   90.00
#
_symmetry.space_group_name_H-M   'P 1'
#
loop_
_entity.id
_entity.type
_entity.pdbx_description
1 polymer ?
#
loop_
_entity_poly.entity_id
_entity_poly.type
_entity_poly.pdbx_seq_one_letter_code
_entity_poly.pdbx_strand_id
1 'polypeptide(L)' 'IKGLEPLINLETLDLGQNRIIRIQGLESLMKLKDLWLADNLIPEKILYQLGGIDSGGCANDPIKFVQYCLVNL' A
#
# COMPACT_ATOMS: atom_id res chain seq x y z
N ILE A 1 -2.82 -8.38 3.22
CA ILE A 1 -1.49 -8.52 3.87
C ILE A 1 -1.75 -8.78 5.37
N LYS A 2 -0.84 -9.41 6.11
CA LYS A 2 -1.06 -9.73 7.54
C LYS A 2 0.24 -9.64 8.34
N GLY A 3 0.16 -9.40 9.64
CA GLY A 3 1.31 -9.40 10.55
C GLY A 3 2.09 -8.09 10.59
N LEU A 4 1.54 -7.00 10.02
CA LEU A 4 2.16 -5.68 10.00
C LEU A 4 1.64 -4.78 11.14
N GLU A 5 0.61 -5.21 11.87
CA GLU A 5 -0.07 -4.47 12.93
C GLU A 5 0.88 -3.91 14.02
N PRO A 6 1.94 -4.62 14.45
CA PRO A 6 2.87 -4.10 15.45
C PRO A 6 3.84 -3.04 14.91
N LEU A 7 3.99 -2.91 13.59
CA LEU A 7 5.01 -2.09 12.95
C LEU A 7 4.58 -0.62 12.82
N ILE A 8 4.03 -0.04 13.89
CA ILE A 8 3.45 1.32 13.94
C ILE A 8 4.43 2.45 13.58
N ASN A 9 5.73 2.15 13.56
CA ASN A 9 6.79 3.09 13.21
C ASN A 9 7.41 2.83 11.83
N LEU A 10 6.86 1.90 11.04
CA LEU A 10 7.37 1.58 9.72
C LEU A 10 7.20 2.78 8.78
N GLU A 11 8.31 3.22 8.17
CA GLU A 11 8.32 4.33 7.22
C GLU A 11 8.43 3.86 5.76
N THR A 12 9.05 2.71 5.52
CA THR A 12 9.23 2.13 4.19
C THR A 12 8.74 0.69 4.17
N LEU A 13 7.89 0.37 3.20
CA LEU A 13 7.39 -0.99 2.98
C LEU A 13 7.52 -1.33 1.49
N ASP A 14 8.32 -2.34 1.20
CA ASP A 14 8.44 -2.88 -0.16
C ASP A 14 7.63 -4.17 -0.29
N LEU A 15 6.61 -4.12 -1.15
CA LEU A 15 5.77 -5.26 -1.52
C LEU A 15 5.87 -5.54 -3.03
N GLY A 16 6.88 -5.02 -3.71
CA GLY A 16 7.11 -5.26 -5.12
C GLY A 16 7.25 -6.75 -5.45
N GLN A 17 6.94 -7.12 -6.69
CA GLN A 17 7.09 -8.48 -7.23
C GLN A 17 6.36 -9.55 -6.41
N ASN A 18 5.15 -9.23 -5.95
CA ASN A 18 4.26 -10.16 -5.25
C ASN A 18 3.02 -10.46 -6.09
N ARG A 19 2.05 -11.19 -5.51
CA ARG A 19 0.76 -11.52 -6.15
C ARG A 19 -0.41 -10.88 -5.41
N ILE A 20 -0.22 -9.66 -4.92
CA ILE A 20 -1.26 -8.94 -4.17
C ILE A 20 -2.36 -8.53 -5.16
N ILE A 21 -3.60 -8.90 -4.85
CA ILE A 21 -4.78 -8.57 -5.66
C ILE A 21 -5.64 -7.50 -4.95
N ARG A 22 -5.50 -7.36 -3.63
CA ARG A 22 -6.27 -6.45 -2.78
C ARG A 22 -5.37 -5.74 -1.78
N ILE A 23 -5.57 -4.43 -1.65
CA ILE A 23 -4.91 -3.59 -0.64
C ILE A 23 -5.69 -3.74 0.68
N GLN A 24 -5.08 -4.40 1.67
CA GLN A 24 -5.63 -4.64 3.01
C GLN A 24 -4.49 -4.98 3.99
N GLY A 25 -4.65 -4.70 5.29
CA GLY A 25 -3.65 -5.03 6.31
C GLY A 25 -2.55 -3.96 6.47
N LEU A 26 -2.83 -2.70 6.09
CA LEU A 26 -1.91 -1.55 6.22
C LEU A 26 -2.40 -0.53 7.27
N GLU A 27 -3.51 -0.79 7.95
CA GLU A 27 -4.29 0.16 8.77
C GLU A 27 -3.48 0.80 9.90
N SER A 28 -2.48 0.08 10.41
CA SER A 28 -1.61 0.52 11.52
C SER A 28 -0.43 1.39 11.06
N LEU A 29 -0.14 1.44 9.76
CA LEU A 29 1.11 1.99 9.21
C LEU A 29 1.00 3.50 8.94
N MET A 30 0.53 4.27 9.92
CA MET A 30 0.26 5.70 9.80
C MET A 30 1.52 6.56 9.54
N LYS A 31 2.72 6.00 9.69
CA LYS A 31 4.00 6.66 9.43
C LYS A 31 4.63 6.29 8.09
N LEU A 32 3.91 5.52 7.25
CA LEU A 32 4.44 5.05 5.98
C LEU A 32 4.67 6.24 5.01
N LYS A 33 5.91 6.37 4.54
CA LYS A 33 6.39 7.41 3.61
C LYS A 33 6.67 6.84 2.23
N ASP A 34 7.08 5.57 2.17
CA ASP A 34 7.38 4.86 0.92
C ASP A 34 6.65 3.51 0.90
N LEU A 35 5.89 3.27 -0.17
CA LEU A 35 5.16 2.01 -0.38
C LEU A 35 5.37 1.54 -1.82
N TRP A 36 6.12 0.45 -1.98
CA TRP A 36 6.42 -0.10 -3.30
C TRP A 36 5.47 -1.25 -3.65
N LEU A 37 4.83 -1.16 -4.80
CA LEU A 37 3.77 -2.07 -5.26
C LEU A 37 4.00 -2.59 -6.69
N ALA A 38 5.16 -2.30 -7.28
CA ALA A 38 5.54 -2.77 -8.61
C ALA A 38 5.28 -4.27 -8.78
N ASP A 39 4.87 -4.68 -9.99
CA ASP A 39 4.69 -6.10 -10.33
C ASP A 39 3.78 -6.88 -9.37
N ASN A 40 2.63 -6.30 -9.03
CA ASN A 40 1.52 -6.97 -8.34
C ASN A 40 0.30 -7.14 -9.26
N LEU A 41 -0.79 -7.68 -8.72
CA LEU A 41 -2.05 -7.95 -9.43
C LEU A 41 -3.18 -7.03 -8.93
N ILE A 42 -2.83 -5.86 -8.41
CA ILE A 42 -3.81 -4.88 -7.92
C ILE A 42 -4.52 -4.27 -9.13
N PRO A 43 -5.86 -4.22 -9.15
CA PRO A 43 -6.58 -3.62 -10.26
C PRO A 43 -6.16 -2.16 -10.48
N GLU A 44 -5.85 -1.81 -11.71
CA GLU A 44 -5.36 -0.47 -12.10
C GLU A 44 -6.29 0.65 -11.61
N LYS A 45 -7.60 0.43 -11.68
CA LYS A 45 -8.62 1.34 -11.15
C LYS A 45 -8.43 1.66 -9.67
N ILE A 46 -8.05 0.67 -8.86
CA ILE A 46 -7.78 0.88 -7.42
C ILE A 46 -6.53 1.72 -7.26
N LEU A 47 -5.45 1.43 -8.01
CA LEU A 47 -4.23 2.24 -7.96
C LEU A 47 -4.53 3.72 -8.28
N TYR A 48 -5.24 4.00 -9.39
CA TYR A 48 -5.62 5.38 -9.73
C TYR A 48 -6.49 6.06 -8.68
N GLN A 49 -7.47 5.34 -8.12
CA GLN A 49 -8.33 5.88 -7.05
C GLN A 49 -7.50 6.28 -5.82
N LEU A 50 -6.42 5.57 -5.54
CA LEU A 50 -5.53 5.81 -4.41
C LEU A 50 -4.35 6.76 -4.73
N GLY A 51 -4.39 7.44 -5.87
CA GLY A 51 -3.37 8.43 -6.28
C GLY A 51 -2.33 7.92 -7.26
N GLY A 52 -2.40 6.65 -7.64
CA GLY A 52 -1.48 6.00 -8.58
C GLY A 52 -0.14 5.61 -7.97
N ILE A 53 0.67 4.96 -8.80
CA ILE A 53 2.07 4.66 -8.54
C ILE A 53 2.93 5.38 -9.60
N ASP A 54 4.16 5.70 -9.27
CA ASP A 54 5.13 6.26 -10.21
C ASP A 54 5.67 5.19 -11.19
N SER A 55 6.57 5.58 -12.09
CA SER A 55 7.18 4.65 -13.06
C SER A 55 8.04 3.56 -12.42
N GLY A 56 8.49 3.74 -11.17
CA GLY A 56 9.21 2.73 -10.39
C GLY A 56 8.28 1.83 -9.57
N GLY A 57 6.97 2.11 -9.58
CA GLY A 57 5.95 1.40 -8.83
C GLY A 57 5.87 1.79 -7.35
N CYS A 58 6.41 2.95 -6.97
CA CYS A 58 6.18 3.53 -5.64
C CYS A 58 4.84 4.28 -5.63
N ALA A 59 4.04 4.11 -4.56
CA ALA A 59 2.79 4.84 -4.40
C ALA A 59 3.05 6.34 -4.27
N ASN A 60 2.31 7.14 -5.06
CA ASN A 60 2.41 8.61 -5.01
C ASN A 60 1.92 9.19 -3.68
N ASP A 61 1.07 8.44 -2.97
CA ASP A 61 0.50 8.83 -1.68
C ASP A 61 0.28 7.58 -0.80
N PRO A 62 1.32 7.08 -0.12
CA PRO A 62 1.21 5.86 0.69
C PRO A 62 0.14 5.94 1.79
N ILE A 63 -0.11 7.14 2.32
CA ILE A 63 -1.13 7.36 3.35
C ILE A 63 -2.55 7.14 2.79
N LYS A 64 -2.82 7.41 1.52
CA LYS A 64 -4.11 7.02 0.90
C LYS A 64 -4.35 5.52 0.92
N PHE A 65 -3.32 4.70 0.76
CA PHE A 65 -3.45 3.24 0.82
C PHE A 65 -3.76 2.78 2.25
N VAL A 66 -3.13 3.40 3.25
CA VAL A 66 -3.44 3.16 4.68
C VAL A 66 -4.88 3.56 5.01
N GLN A 67 -5.31 4.76 4.57
CA GLN A 67 -6.68 5.25 4.77
C GLN A 67 -7.72 4.37 4.07
N TYR A 68 -7.41 3.87 2.88
CA TYR A 68 -8.27 2.92 2.18
C TYR A 68 -8.49 1.65 3.00
N CYS A 69 -7.43 1.11 3.60
CA CYS A 69 -7.55 -0.05 4.49
C CYS A 69 -8.39 0.24 5.74
N LEU A 70 -8.29 1.45 6.33
CA LEU A 70 -9.08 1.83 7.51
C LEU A 70 -10.59 1.81 7.29
N VAL A 71 -11.05 2.11 6.07
CA VAL A 71 -12.49 2.23 5.75
C VAL A 71 -13.06 1.02 4.99
N ASN A 72 -12.23 0.05 4.60
CA ASN A 72 -12.62 -1.15 3.84
C ASN A 72 -12.22 -2.47 4.54
N LEU A 73 -12.36 -2.51 5.87
CA LEU A 73 -12.16 -3.73 6.69
C LEU A 73 -13.16 -4.84 6.35
#